data_AF-A0A6N4WXQ7-F1
#
_entry.id   AF-A0A6N4WXQ7-F1
#
_cell.length_a   1.000
_cell.length_b   1.000
_cell.length_c   1.000
_cell.angle_alpha   90.00
_cell.angle_beta   90.00
_cell.angle_gamma   90.00
#
_symmetry.space_group_name_H-M   'P 1'
#
loop_
_entity.id
_entity.type
_entity.pdbx_description
1 polymer ?
#
loop_
_entity_poly.entity_id
_entity_poly.type
_entity_poly.pdbx_seq_one_letter_code
_entity_poly.pdbx_strand_id
1 'polypeptide(L)'
;MTRQLIPFILLSISLIGANATGTASTSNTPNDYLNLVGVTPYSNTQTSFSDASGKKYPSFIAMAHAAGANTVRLGYWVGEDQTEFYAQAEEARKLNMQIVCTIHLNVEEEKDFASMLTATERQSQWAYDDLRRRSVKPVLLLLGNEINTGHGQINRWASWKTTEGDFMTNLAASLKAGAKGLRKAGYKGDIGVHCDRSWAAMFTGLIEKGYTDYQVAAISLYPKWGDMKTTVEQKAELMHGLATEQKKKILIIETGAPYIGKGKHKTQDFDPEHVEEISPRGQAQFLEKVCQLVLDIPEGRGLGVITWGSDLTTGIHEWDHVTWNRAQVTKERVALPSLYVFGKYAKPVNSTRFQGK
;
A
#
# COMPACT_ATOMS: atom_id res chain seq x y z
N MET A 1 -47.47 -22.27 -45.08
CA MET A 1 -47.38 -23.75 -45.21
C MET A 1 -45.98 -24.08 -45.70
N THR A 2 -45.06 -24.20 -44.75
CA THR A 2 -44.52 -25.48 -44.23
C THR A 2 -43.45 -26.07 -45.14
N ARG A 3 -42.21 -26.08 -44.66
CA ARG A 3 -41.45 -27.33 -44.54
C ARG A 3 -40.33 -27.19 -43.50
N GLN A 4 -40.60 -27.82 -42.36
CA GLN A 4 -39.63 -28.27 -41.38
C GLN A 4 -38.68 -29.28 -42.01
N LEU A 5 -37.42 -29.28 -41.57
CA LEU A 5 -36.50 -30.42 -41.71
C LEU A 5 -35.70 -30.57 -40.42
N ILE A 6 -36.01 -31.63 -39.69
CA ILE A 6 -35.26 -32.29 -38.60
C ILE A 6 -35.66 -33.78 -38.75
N PRO A 7 -34.87 -34.80 -38.36
CA PRO A 7 -33.43 -34.91 -38.01
C PRO A 7 -32.72 -35.99 -38.84
N PHE A 8 -31.40 -36.11 -38.70
CA PHE A 8 -30.75 -37.43 -38.77
C PHE A 8 -29.72 -37.57 -37.66
N ILE A 9 -29.95 -38.58 -36.82
CA ILE A 9 -29.04 -39.14 -35.83
C ILE A 9 -28.13 -40.10 -36.58
N LEU A 10 -26.82 -40.05 -36.33
CA LEU A 10 -25.92 -41.16 -36.61
C LEU A 10 -24.96 -41.37 -35.43
N LEU A 11 -24.84 -42.66 -35.13
CA LEU A 11 -24.35 -43.27 -33.91
C LEU A 11 -22.87 -43.63 -34.06
N SER A 12 -22.15 -43.57 -32.93
CA SER A 12 -21.00 -44.41 -32.52
C SER A 12 -19.69 -44.38 -33.32
N ILE A 13 -18.57 -44.18 -32.60
CA ILE A 13 -17.68 -45.27 -32.16
C ILE A 13 -16.68 -44.71 -31.15
N SER A 14 -16.61 -45.35 -29.99
CA SER A 14 -15.56 -45.17 -28.98
C SER A 14 -14.36 -46.04 -29.36
N LEU A 15 -13.16 -45.47 -29.35
CA LEU A 15 -11.91 -46.23 -29.30
C LEU A 15 -11.04 -45.64 -28.17
N ILE A 16 -10.70 -46.53 -27.25
CA ILE A 16 -9.94 -46.29 -26.03
C ILE A 16 -8.44 -46.28 -26.35
N GLY A 17 -7.75 -45.27 -25.83
CA GLY A 17 -6.43 -45.42 -25.20
C GLY A 17 -5.18 -45.18 -26.05
N ALA A 18 -4.55 -44.02 -25.86
CA ALA A 18 -3.10 -43.90 -25.71
C ALA A 18 -2.75 -42.61 -24.96
N ASN A 19 -2.02 -42.76 -23.86
CA ASN A 19 -1.49 -41.68 -23.02
C ASN A 19 -0.59 -40.72 -23.81
N ALA A 20 -0.88 -39.42 -23.73
CA ALA A 20 0.11 -38.38 -23.94
C ALA A 20 -0.10 -37.28 -22.89
N THR A 21 0.91 -37.13 -22.06
CA THR A 21 1.10 -36.13 -21.02
C THR A 21 0.95 -34.72 -21.57
N GLY A 22 -0.22 -34.11 -21.37
CA GLY A 22 -0.46 -32.69 -21.55
C GLY A 22 -0.61 -32.04 -20.19
N THR A 23 0.41 -31.29 -19.79
CA THR A 23 0.47 -30.52 -18.54
C THR A 23 -0.79 -29.69 -18.33
N ALA A 24 -1.55 -30.03 -17.29
CA ALA A 24 -2.64 -29.21 -16.80
C ALA A 24 -2.10 -27.80 -16.49
N SER A 25 -2.69 -26.82 -17.17
CA SER A 25 -2.66 -25.42 -16.79
C SER A 25 -2.89 -25.29 -15.28
N THR A 26 -1.93 -24.69 -14.58
CA THR A 26 -1.97 -24.48 -13.14
C THR A 26 -3.10 -23.50 -12.78
N SER A 27 -4.18 -24.07 -12.26
CA SER A 27 -5.17 -23.51 -11.33
C SER A 27 -5.13 -21.99 -11.08
N ASN A 28 -6.12 -21.28 -11.63
CA ASN A 28 -6.64 -20.01 -11.11
C ASN A 28 -7.45 -20.26 -9.82
N THR A 29 -6.80 -20.67 -8.74
CA THR A 29 -7.39 -20.46 -7.41
C THR A 29 -7.18 -18.99 -7.04
N PRO A 30 -8.22 -18.24 -6.65
CA PRO A 30 -8.03 -16.98 -5.97
C PRO A 30 -7.01 -17.20 -4.84
N ASN A 31 -6.00 -16.32 -4.73
CA ASN A 31 -5.22 -16.30 -3.50
C ASN A 31 -6.22 -15.94 -2.40
N ASP A 32 -6.44 -16.79 -1.41
CA ASP A 32 -7.30 -16.44 -0.26
C ASP A 32 -6.62 -15.41 0.68
N TYR A 33 -5.36 -15.04 0.38
CA TYR A 33 -4.52 -14.24 1.25
C TYR A 33 -3.74 -13.15 0.50
N LEU A 34 -3.56 -12.04 1.20
CA LEU A 34 -2.72 -10.91 0.83
C LEU A 34 -1.33 -11.05 1.46
N ASN A 35 -0.30 -10.61 0.73
CA ASN A 35 1.09 -10.71 1.22
C ASN A 35 1.44 -9.58 2.19
N LEU A 36 0.94 -8.37 1.95
CA LEU A 36 1.26 -7.18 2.73
C LEU A 36 0.04 -6.67 3.49
N VAL A 37 -0.28 -7.27 4.63
CA VAL A 37 -1.40 -6.83 5.48
C VAL A 37 -0.85 -6.23 6.76
N GLY A 38 -1.07 -4.93 6.96
CA GLY A 38 -0.25 -4.21 7.91
C GLY A 38 -0.78 -2.88 8.39
N VAL A 39 0.06 -2.25 9.20
CA VAL A 39 -0.19 -0.95 9.82
C VAL A 39 0.99 -0.01 9.58
N THR A 40 0.71 1.29 9.58
CA THR A 40 1.71 2.34 9.73
C THR A 40 1.68 2.78 11.20
N PRO A 41 2.64 2.35 12.04
CA PRO A 41 2.75 2.84 13.41
C PRO A 41 3.25 4.29 13.40
N TYR A 42 2.74 5.12 14.30
CA TYR A 42 3.20 6.50 14.46
C TYR A 42 4.10 6.69 15.69
N SER A 43 3.84 6.00 16.81
CA SER A 43 4.68 6.14 18.00
C SER A 43 5.24 4.83 18.50
N ASN A 44 6.54 4.83 18.81
CA ASN A 44 7.23 3.80 19.57
C ASN A 44 7.54 4.22 21.02
N THR A 45 6.96 5.32 21.50
CA THR A 45 7.12 5.68 22.92
C THR A 45 6.34 4.66 23.76
N GLN A 46 7.02 4.04 24.73
CA GLN A 46 6.49 2.98 25.58
C GLN A 46 5.16 3.39 26.24
N THR A 47 4.06 3.05 25.56
CA THR A 47 2.70 3.24 26.03
C THR A 47 2.08 1.85 26.05
N SER A 48 1.48 1.46 27.17
CA SER A 48 0.94 0.11 27.29
C SER A 48 -0.31 -0.02 26.42
N PHE A 49 -0.25 -0.84 25.38
CA PHE A 49 -1.42 -1.23 24.58
C PHE A 49 -2.08 -2.45 25.20
N SER A 50 -3.38 -2.64 24.97
CA SER A 50 -4.07 -3.88 25.35
C SER A 50 -5.09 -4.34 24.32
N ASP A 51 -5.34 -5.64 24.28
CA ASP A 51 -6.52 -6.17 23.58
C ASP A 51 -7.80 -6.02 24.43
N ALA A 52 -8.94 -6.39 23.85
CA ALA A 52 -10.25 -6.33 24.50
C ALA A 52 -10.36 -7.24 25.74
N SER A 53 -9.48 -8.23 25.90
CA SER A 53 -9.42 -9.08 27.10
C SER A 53 -8.60 -8.46 28.23
N GLY A 54 -7.91 -7.34 27.97
CA GLY A 54 -7.03 -6.66 28.92
C GLY A 54 -5.58 -7.15 28.88
N LYS A 55 -5.23 -8.13 28.04
CA LYS A 55 -3.84 -8.56 27.86
C LYS A 55 -3.03 -7.41 27.27
N LYS A 56 -1.87 -7.15 27.89
CA LYS A 56 -1.00 -6.02 27.57
C LYS A 56 0.04 -6.38 26.52
N TYR A 57 0.38 -5.41 25.68
CA TYR A 57 1.41 -5.49 24.66
C TYR A 57 2.43 -4.35 24.86
N PRO A 58 3.72 -4.61 24.61
CA PRO A 58 4.78 -3.63 24.85
C PRO A 58 4.79 -2.47 23.85
N SER A 59 4.15 -2.64 22.70
CA SER A 59 4.07 -1.66 21.62
C SER A 59 2.80 -1.88 20.79
N PHE A 60 2.49 -0.92 19.92
CA PHE A 60 1.45 -1.10 18.91
C PHE A 60 1.80 -2.17 17.88
N ILE A 61 3.07 -2.25 17.44
CA ILE A 61 3.53 -3.25 16.47
C ILE A 61 3.32 -4.66 17.00
N ALA A 62 3.68 -4.91 18.27
CA ALA A 62 3.48 -6.21 18.91
C ALA A 62 1.99 -6.59 18.99
N MET A 63 1.12 -5.63 19.30
CA MET A 63 -0.33 -5.86 19.32
C MET A 63 -0.90 -6.11 17.92
N ALA A 64 -0.50 -5.33 16.92
CA ALA A 64 -0.92 -5.51 15.54
C ALA A 64 -0.49 -6.89 14.99
N HIS A 65 0.74 -7.31 15.28
CA HIS A 65 1.23 -8.65 14.96
C HIS A 65 0.38 -9.74 15.63
N ALA A 66 0.07 -9.60 16.92
CA ALA A 66 -0.79 -10.54 17.64
C ALA A 66 -2.23 -10.59 17.10
N ALA A 67 -2.70 -9.49 16.50
CA ALA A 67 -3.98 -9.41 15.80
C ALA A 67 -3.95 -9.94 14.36
N GLY A 68 -2.78 -10.37 13.87
CA GLY A 68 -2.60 -11.03 12.57
C GLY A 68 -1.99 -10.15 11.47
N ALA A 69 -1.57 -8.92 11.76
CA ALA A 69 -0.78 -8.14 10.81
C ALA A 69 0.58 -8.81 10.56
N ASN A 70 1.02 -8.87 9.30
CA ASN A 70 2.31 -9.45 8.92
C ASN A 70 3.31 -8.41 8.39
N THR A 71 2.89 -7.15 8.27
CA THR A 71 3.68 -6.07 7.65
C THR A 71 3.60 -4.79 8.47
N VAL A 72 4.70 -4.05 8.53
CA VAL A 72 4.71 -2.64 8.94
C VAL A 72 5.15 -1.76 7.79
N ARG A 73 4.52 -0.59 7.65
CA ARG A 73 5.03 0.49 6.81
C ARG A 73 5.75 1.51 7.67
N LEU A 74 6.97 1.87 7.27
CA LEU A 74 7.80 2.85 7.96
C LEU A 74 8.21 3.96 6.99
N GLY A 75 8.16 5.22 7.43
CA GLY A 75 8.70 6.34 6.67
C GLY A 75 10.17 6.61 7.03
N TYR A 76 11.02 6.82 6.03
CA TYR A 76 12.42 7.19 6.20
C TYR A 76 12.62 8.61 5.68
N TRP A 77 12.83 9.57 6.58
CA TRP A 77 12.99 11.00 6.24
C TRP A 77 14.45 11.40 6.07
N VAL A 78 14.87 11.65 4.84
CA VAL A 78 16.28 11.98 4.56
C VAL A 78 16.69 13.28 5.26
N GLY A 79 17.74 13.18 6.08
CA GLY A 79 18.28 14.31 6.85
C GLY A 79 17.71 14.46 8.26
N GLU A 80 16.71 13.66 8.63
CA GLU A 80 16.12 13.64 9.97
C GLU A 80 16.69 12.49 10.83
N ASP A 81 16.42 12.54 12.14
CA ASP A 81 16.78 11.48 13.09
C ASP A 81 15.97 10.20 12.80
N GLN A 82 16.67 9.11 12.46
CA GLN A 82 16.09 7.80 12.15
C GLN A 82 15.97 6.88 13.36
N THR A 83 16.17 7.37 14.59
CA THR A 83 16.15 6.54 15.81
C THR A 83 14.83 5.78 15.96
N GLU A 84 13.69 6.45 15.74
CA GLU A 84 12.38 5.80 15.83
C GLU A 84 12.16 4.77 14.71
N PHE A 85 12.49 5.14 13.46
CA PHE A 85 12.45 4.23 12.32
C PHE A 85 13.22 2.93 12.61
N TYR A 86 14.45 3.03 13.12
CA TYR A 86 15.28 1.86 13.40
C TYR A 86 14.77 1.02 14.57
N ALA A 87 14.20 1.65 15.59
CA ALA A 87 13.58 0.93 16.69
C ALA A 87 12.36 0.12 16.23
N GLN A 88 11.50 0.71 15.40
CA GLN A 88 10.33 0.04 14.82
C GLN A 88 10.73 -1.06 13.84
N ALA A 89 11.75 -0.82 12.99
CA ALA A 89 12.29 -1.82 12.07
C ALA A 89 12.88 -3.04 12.80
N GLU A 90 13.60 -2.81 13.90
CA GLU A 90 14.17 -3.89 14.72
C GLU A 90 13.08 -4.70 15.44
N GLU A 91 12.04 -4.05 15.93
CA GLU A 91 10.88 -4.75 16.51
C GLU A 91 10.15 -5.61 15.47
N ALA A 92 9.84 -5.04 14.30
CA ALA A 92 9.22 -5.78 13.20
C ALA A 92 10.06 -7.00 12.81
N ARG A 93 11.39 -6.85 12.75
CA ARG A 93 12.32 -7.96 12.50
C ARG A 93 12.23 -9.06 13.56
N LYS A 94 12.18 -8.70 14.85
CA LYS A 94 12.03 -9.67 15.96
C LYS A 94 10.70 -10.44 15.90
N LEU A 95 9.66 -9.78 15.40
CA LEU A 95 8.33 -10.37 15.19
C LEU A 95 8.19 -11.08 13.84
N ASN A 96 9.26 -11.15 13.04
CA ASN A 96 9.23 -11.72 11.68
C ASN A 96 8.18 -11.07 10.76
N MET A 97 7.91 -9.78 10.96
CA MET A 97 7.07 -8.97 10.09
C MET A 97 7.87 -8.47 8.88
N GLN A 98 7.17 -8.28 7.77
CA GLN A 98 7.72 -7.62 6.59
C GLN A 98 7.78 -6.11 6.80
N ILE A 99 8.76 -5.47 6.17
CA ILE A 99 8.94 -4.01 6.23
C ILE A 99 8.70 -3.44 4.84
N VAL A 100 7.72 -2.55 4.72
CA VAL A 100 7.58 -1.63 3.59
C VAL A 100 8.18 -0.31 4.03
N CYS A 101 9.16 0.21 3.29
CA CYS A 101 9.79 1.48 3.64
C CYS A 101 9.49 2.52 2.55
N THR A 102 8.94 3.66 2.93
CA THR A 102 8.75 4.80 2.03
C THR A 102 9.81 5.86 2.32
N ILE A 103 10.63 6.16 1.33
CA ILE A 103 11.72 7.14 1.43
C ILE A 103 11.13 8.51 1.13
N HIS A 104 11.16 9.38 2.13
CA HIS A 104 10.79 10.78 2.04
C HIS A 104 12.05 11.59 1.73
N LEU A 105 12.11 12.11 0.50
CA LEU A 105 13.26 12.86 0.00
C LEU A 105 13.19 14.32 0.44
N ASN A 106 14.35 14.93 0.66
CA ASN A 106 14.47 16.34 1.04
C ASN A 106 15.28 17.10 -0.01
N VAL A 107 14.66 17.43 -1.14
CA VAL A 107 15.31 18.06 -2.31
C VAL A 107 14.67 19.38 -2.73
N GLU A 108 13.81 19.94 -1.88
CA GLU A 108 13.03 21.15 -2.18
C GLU A 108 13.89 22.42 -2.26
N GLU A 109 15.03 22.42 -1.57
CA GLU A 109 15.94 23.58 -1.51
C GLU A 109 16.86 23.70 -2.74
N GLU A 110 16.84 22.73 -3.65
CA GLU A 110 17.70 22.75 -4.83
C GLU A 110 17.31 23.91 -5.76
N LYS A 111 18.30 24.56 -6.39
CA LYS A 111 18.08 25.81 -7.15
C LYS A 111 17.47 25.58 -8.54
N ASP A 112 17.72 24.42 -9.12
CA ASP A 112 17.30 24.07 -10.48
C ASP A 112 16.98 22.58 -10.59
N PHE A 113 16.23 22.22 -11.63
CA PHE A 113 15.74 20.86 -11.84
C PHE A 113 16.88 19.84 -11.99
N ALA A 114 17.99 20.20 -12.64
CA ALA A 114 19.13 19.29 -12.85
C ALA A 114 19.84 18.97 -11.52
N SER A 115 20.03 19.97 -10.67
CA SER A 115 20.57 19.82 -9.32
C SER A 115 19.63 18.98 -8.45
N MET A 116 18.32 19.20 -8.55
CA MET A 116 17.30 18.38 -7.89
C MET A 116 17.35 16.91 -8.31
N LEU A 117 17.48 16.61 -9.61
CA LEU A 117 17.62 15.22 -10.07
C LEU A 117 18.89 14.56 -9.51
N THR A 118 19.99 15.31 -9.48
CA THR A 118 21.26 14.84 -8.89
C THR A 118 21.11 14.57 -7.39
N ALA A 119 20.43 15.45 -6.67
CA ALA A 119 20.13 15.30 -5.24
C ALA A 119 19.21 14.10 -4.99
N THR A 120 18.19 13.91 -5.82
CA THR A 120 17.25 12.78 -5.76
C THR A 120 17.96 11.45 -5.92
N GLU A 121 18.85 11.32 -6.91
CA GLU A 121 19.69 10.12 -7.09
C GLU A 121 20.59 9.89 -5.86
N ARG A 122 21.30 10.93 -5.41
CA ARG A 122 22.23 10.86 -4.28
C ARG A 122 21.52 10.46 -2.98
N GLN A 123 20.39 11.09 -2.66
CA GLN A 123 19.64 10.82 -1.44
C GLN A 123 19.00 9.43 -1.45
N SER A 124 18.49 8.98 -2.59
CA SER A 124 17.96 7.61 -2.72
C SER A 124 19.08 6.56 -2.54
N GLN A 125 20.26 6.81 -3.13
CA GLN A 125 21.44 5.99 -2.90
C GLN A 125 21.82 5.95 -1.40
N TRP A 126 21.92 7.13 -0.78
CA TRP A 126 22.32 7.27 0.62
C TRP A 126 21.34 6.58 1.57
N ALA A 127 20.04 6.77 1.39
CA ALA A 127 19.01 6.14 2.20
C ALA A 127 19.13 4.61 2.16
N TYR A 128 19.29 4.02 0.97
CA TYR A 128 19.47 2.57 0.87
C TYR A 128 20.80 2.07 1.45
N ASP A 129 21.89 2.80 1.24
CA ASP A 129 23.19 2.49 1.85
C ASP A 129 23.08 2.50 3.39
N ASP A 130 22.33 3.45 3.97
CA ASP A 130 22.08 3.53 5.41
C ASP A 130 21.27 2.33 5.93
N LEU A 131 20.14 2.03 5.27
CA LEU A 131 19.33 0.84 5.57
C LEU A 131 20.17 -0.44 5.55
N ARG A 132 21.03 -0.59 4.52
CA ARG A 132 21.92 -1.75 4.39
C ARG A 132 22.94 -1.82 5.52
N ARG A 133 23.59 -0.71 5.89
CA ARG A 133 24.55 -0.67 7.02
C ARG A 133 23.89 -1.07 8.33
N ARG A 134 22.60 -0.75 8.49
CA ARG A 134 21.80 -1.10 9.68
C ARG A 134 21.09 -2.45 9.55
N SER A 135 21.36 -3.22 8.50
CA SER A 135 20.76 -4.54 8.23
C SER A 135 19.23 -4.55 8.15
N VAL A 136 18.61 -3.40 7.83
CA VAL A 136 17.18 -3.31 7.55
C VAL A 136 16.94 -3.81 6.13
N LYS A 137 16.00 -4.76 5.97
CA LYS A 137 15.70 -5.41 4.68
C LYS A 137 14.23 -5.20 4.31
N PRO A 138 13.86 -4.04 3.76
CA PRO A 138 12.50 -3.83 3.28
C PRO A 138 12.18 -4.80 2.13
N VAL A 139 10.96 -5.34 2.13
CA VAL A 139 10.43 -6.13 1.01
C VAL A 139 9.99 -5.25 -0.16
N LEU A 140 9.76 -3.96 0.12
CA LEU A 140 9.37 -2.94 -0.84
C LEU A 140 9.94 -1.59 -0.39
N LEU A 141 10.52 -0.87 -1.34
CA LEU A 141 10.91 0.54 -1.18
C LEU A 141 10.00 1.41 -2.05
N LEU A 142 9.39 2.44 -1.47
CA LEU A 142 8.72 3.49 -2.23
C LEU A 142 9.58 4.72 -2.34
N LEU A 143 9.63 5.29 -3.54
CA LEU A 143 10.29 6.57 -3.81
C LEU A 143 9.28 7.69 -3.64
N GLY A 144 9.33 8.35 -2.48
CA GLY A 144 8.40 9.40 -2.09
C GLY A 144 7.07 8.89 -1.56
N ASN A 145 6.29 9.83 -1.02
CA ASN A 145 4.95 9.64 -0.48
C ASN A 145 3.98 10.54 -1.24
N GLU A 146 2.86 10.00 -1.72
CA GLU A 146 1.79 10.76 -2.37
C GLU A 146 2.32 11.76 -3.42
N ILE A 147 3.19 11.26 -4.29
CA ILE A 147 4.07 12.01 -5.19
C ILE A 147 3.33 12.83 -6.25
N ASN A 148 2.01 12.70 -6.34
CA ASN A 148 1.16 13.48 -7.25
C ASN A 148 0.57 14.73 -6.59
N THR A 149 0.97 15.08 -5.37
CA THR A 149 0.40 16.21 -4.61
C THR A 149 1.44 17.32 -4.40
N GLY A 150 0.97 18.53 -4.06
CA GLY A 150 1.86 19.65 -3.71
C GLY A 150 2.53 19.54 -2.34
N HIS A 151 2.13 18.55 -1.54
CA HIS A 151 2.80 18.16 -0.30
C HIS A 151 3.52 16.81 -0.46
N GLY A 152 3.53 16.26 -1.69
CA GLY A 152 4.10 14.96 -1.99
C GLY A 152 5.61 14.99 -1.84
N GLN A 153 6.15 14.02 -1.10
CA GLN A 153 7.54 14.07 -0.63
C GLN A 153 8.51 13.48 -1.67
N ILE A 154 8.45 14.02 -2.89
CA ILE A 154 9.43 13.77 -3.95
C ILE A 154 10.17 15.06 -4.36
N ASN A 155 9.48 16.10 -4.81
CA ASN A 155 9.97 17.47 -5.06
C ASN A 155 8.85 18.38 -5.63
N ARG A 156 8.99 19.71 -5.50
CA ARG A 156 8.07 20.71 -6.06
C ARG A 156 7.84 20.68 -7.57
N TRP A 157 8.81 20.26 -8.37
CA TRP A 157 8.67 20.22 -9.85
C TRP A 157 7.83 19.05 -10.33
N ALA A 158 7.73 18.02 -9.50
CA ALA A 158 6.94 16.83 -9.71
C ALA A 158 5.62 16.90 -8.91
N SER A 159 5.03 18.08 -8.83
CA SER A 159 3.69 18.32 -8.28
C SER A 159 2.76 18.85 -9.36
N TRP A 160 1.47 18.50 -9.28
CA TRP A 160 0.42 19.05 -10.16
C TRP A 160 0.29 20.58 -10.10
N LYS A 161 0.85 21.21 -9.06
CA LYS A 161 0.90 22.67 -8.91
C LYS A 161 2.15 23.31 -9.53
N THR A 162 3.02 22.53 -10.17
CA THR A 162 4.25 23.06 -10.75
C THR A 162 3.95 24.08 -11.84
N THR A 163 4.68 25.19 -11.84
CA THR A 163 4.71 26.18 -12.92
C THR A 163 5.92 26.02 -13.83
N GLU A 164 6.82 25.08 -13.50
CA GLU A 164 8.09 24.87 -14.16
C GLU A 164 8.08 23.53 -14.91
N GLY A 165 7.67 23.57 -16.18
CA GLY A 165 7.65 22.41 -17.07
C GLY A 165 6.40 21.52 -16.92
N ASP A 166 6.44 20.36 -17.58
CA ASP A 166 5.35 19.39 -17.57
C ASP A 166 5.46 18.48 -16.34
N PHE A 167 4.44 18.51 -15.47
CA PHE A 167 4.37 17.71 -14.24
C PHE A 167 4.73 16.24 -14.48
N MET A 168 4.17 15.61 -15.52
CA MET A 168 4.38 14.18 -15.74
C MET A 168 5.79 13.85 -16.22
N THR A 169 6.35 14.70 -17.08
CA THR A 169 7.74 14.59 -17.53
C THR A 169 8.70 14.77 -16.35
N ASN A 170 8.45 15.78 -15.50
CA ASN A 170 9.27 16.03 -14.33
C ASN A 170 9.20 14.87 -13.34
N LEU A 171 7.99 14.37 -13.04
CA LEU A 171 7.82 13.26 -12.12
C LEU A 171 8.50 11.98 -12.61
N ALA A 172 8.38 11.66 -13.90
CA ALA A 172 9.08 10.52 -14.49
C ALA A 172 10.60 10.67 -14.41
N ALA A 173 11.14 11.87 -14.63
CA ALA A 173 12.57 12.13 -14.50
C ALA A 173 13.06 12.00 -13.05
N SER A 174 12.31 12.53 -12.07
CA SER A 174 12.62 12.40 -10.65
C SER A 174 12.63 10.94 -10.19
N LEU A 175 11.61 10.16 -10.58
CA LEU A 175 11.55 8.74 -10.24
C LEU A 175 12.67 7.94 -10.91
N LYS A 176 13.03 8.24 -12.16
CA LYS A 176 14.22 7.67 -12.83
C LYS A 176 15.50 7.94 -12.04
N ALA A 177 15.70 9.17 -11.57
CA ALA A 177 16.87 9.54 -10.77
C ALA A 177 16.90 8.78 -9.44
N GLY A 178 15.78 8.71 -8.72
CA GLY A 178 15.68 7.99 -7.45
C GLY A 178 15.93 6.49 -7.62
N ALA A 179 15.29 5.87 -8.61
CA ALA A 179 15.50 4.46 -8.94
C ALA A 179 16.97 4.18 -9.30
N LYS A 180 17.59 5.04 -10.12
CA LYS A 180 19.03 4.95 -10.45
C LYS A 180 19.90 4.99 -9.19
N GLY A 181 19.58 5.86 -8.24
CA GLY A 181 20.26 5.93 -6.94
C GLY A 181 20.18 4.61 -6.16
N LEU A 182 18.97 4.06 -6.04
CA LEU A 182 18.75 2.75 -5.42
C LEU A 182 19.53 1.63 -6.12
N ARG A 183 19.49 1.57 -7.47
CA ARG A 183 20.20 0.54 -8.24
C ARG A 183 21.71 0.66 -8.10
N LYS A 184 22.25 1.88 -8.11
CA LYS A 184 23.68 2.15 -7.89
C LYS A 184 24.14 1.73 -6.49
N ALA A 185 23.29 1.91 -5.50
CA ALA A 185 23.49 1.40 -4.14
C ALA A 185 23.31 -0.13 -4.05
N GLY A 186 22.94 -0.81 -5.14
CA GLY A 186 22.81 -2.27 -5.19
C GLY A 186 21.43 -2.81 -4.81
N TYR A 187 20.40 -1.97 -4.70
CA TYR A 187 19.04 -2.44 -4.44
C TYR A 187 18.48 -3.20 -5.64
N LYS A 188 18.20 -4.50 -5.43
CA LYS A 188 17.63 -5.40 -6.46
C LYS A 188 16.15 -5.72 -6.23
N GLY A 189 15.54 -5.16 -5.18
CA GLY A 189 14.14 -5.41 -4.85
C GLY A 189 13.15 -4.59 -5.67
N ASP A 190 11.87 -4.84 -5.41
CA ASP A 190 10.74 -4.15 -6.05
C ASP A 190 10.72 -2.67 -5.62
N ILE A 191 10.47 -1.77 -6.57
CA ILE A 191 10.22 -0.35 -6.31
C ILE A 191 8.71 -0.09 -6.39
N GLY A 192 8.19 0.65 -5.41
CA GLY A 192 6.82 1.15 -5.36
C GLY A 192 6.73 2.64 -5.71
N VAL A 193 5.60 3.01 -6.30
CA VAL A 193 5.24 4.39 -6.65
C VAL A 193 3.89 4.70 -6.00
N HIS A 194 3.78 5.78 -5.22
CA HIS A 194 2.65 6.02 -4.33
C HIS A 194 1.76 7.20 -4.75
N CYS A 195 0.50 6.93 -5.08
CA CYS A 195 -0.50 7.93 -5.44
C CYS A 195 -1.55 8.16 -4.34
N ASP A 196 -1.82 9.44 -4.04
CA ASP A 196 -2.80 9.98 -3.07
C ASP A 196 -4.28 9.66 -3.39
N ARG A 197 -4.63 9.49 -4.68
CA ARG A 197 -6.05 9.57 -5.13
C ARG A 197 -6.54 8.40 -5.95
N SER A 198 -5.82 7.29 -5.93
CA SER A 198 -6.11 6.18 -6.86
C SER A 198 -6.15 6.68 -8.32
N TRP A 199 -5.26 7.62 -8.68
CA TRP A 199 -5.26 8.23 -10.02
C TRP A 199 -4.52 7.32 -11.00
N ALA A 200 -5.25 6.37 -11.60
CA ALA A 200 -4.70 5.39 -12.55
C ALA A 200 -3.89 6.04 -13.68
N ALA A 201 -4.36 7.19 -14.18
CA ALA A 201 -3.72 7.87 -15.30
C ALA A 201 -2.32 8.40 -14.96
N MET A 202 -1.98 8.64 -13.68
CA MET A 202 -0.61 8.96 -13.28
C MET A 202 0.33 7.82 -13.66
N PHE A 203 -0.04 6.58 -13.36
CA PHE A 203 0.80 5.41 -13.63
C PHE A 203 0.96 5.16 -15.14
N THR A 204 -0.12 5.32 -15.91
CA THR A 204 -0.06 5.28 -17.39
C THR A 204 0.86 6.39 -17.93
N GLY A 205 0.70 7.62 -17.44
CA GLY A 205 1.53 8.76 -17.84
C GLY A 205 3.02 8.55 -17.53
N LEU A 206 3.36 7.90 -16.41
CA LEU A 206 4.76 7.54 -16.13
C LEU A 206 5.36 6.62 -17.20
N ILE A 207 4.60 5.63 -17.66
CA ILE A 207 5.03 4.71 -18.72
C ILE A 207 5.19 5.45 -20.04
N GLU A 208 4.24 6.32 -20.40
CA GLU A 208 4.31 7.16 -21.60
C GLU A 208 5.52 8.10 -21.59
N LYS A 209 5.91 8.60 -20.41
CA LYS A 209 7.14 9.38 -20.21
C LYS A 209 8.39 8.50 -20.03
N GLY A 210 8.27 7.20 -20.30
CA GLY A 210 9.36 6.23 -20.36
C GLY A 210 9.92 5.81 -19.00
N TYR A 211 9.15 5.92 -17.91
CA TYR A 211 9.52 5.36 -16.61
C TYR A 211 8.75 4.07 -16.32
N THR A 212 9.48 2.95 -16.28
CA THR A 212 8.91 1.62 -16.06
C THR A 212 9.60 0.83 -14.95
N ASP A 213 10.69 1.35 -14.34
CA ASP A 213 11.44 0.70 -13.25
C ASP A 213 10.72 0.81 -11.89
N TYR A 214 9.48 0.33 -11.87
CA TYR A 214 8.70 0.13 -10.66
C TYR A 214 7.79 -1.09 -10.85
N GLN A 215 7.57 -1.84 -9.79
CA GLN A 215 6.81 -3.10 -9.82
C GLN A 215 5.46 -2.95 -9.09
N VAL A 216 5.35 -2.01 -8.17
CA VAL A 216 4.16 -1.80 -7.34
C VAL A 216 3.56 -0.43 -7.57
N ALA A 217 2.28 -0.39 -7.94
CA ALA A 217 1.43 0.80 -7.86
C ALA A 217 0.80 0.84 -6.47
N ALA A 218 1.28 1.76 -5.64
CA ALA A 218 0.82 1.96 -4.27
C ALA A 218 -0.16 3.14 -4.20
N ILE A 219 -1.22 2.98 -3.41
CA ILE A 219 -2.38 3.85 -3.51
C ILE A 219 -2.92 4.19 -2.11
N SER A 220 -3.19 5.47 -1.88
CA SER A 220 -4.07 5.93 -0.81
C SER A 220 -5.53 5.72 -1.25
N LEU A 221 -6.28 4.92 -0.47
CA LEU A 221 -7.67 4.54 -0.75
C LEU A 221 -8.51 4.70 0.51
N TYR A 222 -9.24 5.80 0.58
CA TYR A 222 -10.09 6.12 1.72
C TYR A 222 -11.55 6.29 1.28
N PRO A 223 -12.52 6.22 2.22
CA PRO A 223 -13.95 6.30 1.93
C PRO A 223 -14.31 7.49 1.05
N LYS A 224 -13.66 8.64 1.30
CA LYS A 224 -13.65 9.81 0.44
C LYS A 224 -12.19 10.20 0.17
N TRP A 225 -11.92 10.90 -0.93
CA TRP A 225 -10.64 11.61 -1.04
C TRP A 225 -10.76 12.83 -1.95
N GLY A 226 -10.52 14.03 -1.42
CA GLY A 226 -10.72 15.30 -2.10
C GLY A 226 -12.20 15.58 -2.40
N ASP A 227 -12.46 15.99 -3.63
CA ASP A 227 -13.77 16.31 -4.23
C ASP A 227 -14.36 15.14 -5.05
N MET A 228 -13.65 14.00 -5.10
CA MET A 228 -14.07 12.85 -5.88
C MET A 228 -15.37 12.24 -5.35
N LYS A 229 -16.35 12.07 -6.25
CA LYS A 229 -17.63 11.40 -6.00
C LYS A 229 -17.59 9.89 -6.26
N THR A 230 -16.41 9.29 -6.27
CA THR A 230 -16.21 7.88 -6.59
C THR A 230 -16.09 7.04 -5.33
N THR A 231 -16.78 5.90 -5.29
CA THR A 231 -16.69 4.95 -4.19
C THR A 231 -15.34 4.22 -4.18
N VAL A 232 -15.02 3.51 -3.10
CA VAL A 232 -13.76 2.74 -3.01
C VAL A 232 -13.71 1.57 -4.01
N GLU A 233 -14.86 1.02 -4.38
CA GLU A 233 -14.98 -0.03 -5.42
C GLU A 233 -14.62 0.55 -6.78
N GLN A 234 -15.19 1.70 -7.15
CA GLN A 234 -14.89 2.36 -8.41
C GLN A 234 -13.41 2.74 -8.51
N LYS A 235 -12.80 3.18 -7.40
CA LYS A 235 -11.36 3.45 -7.35
C LYS A 235 -10.52 2.18 -7.53
N ALA A 236 -10.94 1.06 -6.93
CA ALA A 236 -10.26 -0.23 -7.11
C ALA A 236 -10.38 -0.75 -8.55
N GLU A 237 -11.55 -0.62 -9.18
CA GLU A 237 -11.79 -0.99 -10.58
C GLU A 237 -10.87 -0.25 -11.55
N LEU A 238 -10.62 1.05 -11.32
CA LEU A 238 -9.67 1.83 -12.12
C LEU A 238 -8.24 1.25 -12.10
N MET A 239 -7.90 0.41 -11.12
CA MET A 239 -6.59 -0.23 -11.02
C MET A 239 -6.51 -1.56 -11.77
N HIS A 240 -7.63 -2.10 -12.25
CA HIS A 240 -7.64 -3.36 -13.01
C HIS A 240 -6.80 -3.25 -14.29
N GLY A 241 -6.81 -2.10 -14.96
CA GLY A 241 -5.95 -1.85 -16.13
C GLY A 241 -4.46 -1.88 -15.78
N LEU A 242 -4.06 -1.33 -14.62
CA LEU A 242 -2.66 -1.40 -14.17
C LEU A 242 -2.23 -2.84 -13.90
N ALA A 243 -3.12 -3.66 -13.34
CA ALA A 243 -2.87 -5.07 -13.11
C ALA A 243 -2.78 -5.86 -14.42
N THR A 244 -3.78 -5.72 -15.30
CA THR A 244 -3.94 -6.56 -16.50
C THR A 244 -3.10 -6.10 -17.69
N GLU A 245 -2.99 -4.79 -17.92
CA GLU A 245 -2.30 -4.25 -19.10
C GLU A 245 -0.84 -3.91 -18.75
N GLN A 246 -0.62 -3.22 -17.62
CA GLN A 246 0.70 -2.73 -17.22
C GLN A 246 1.47 -3.73 -16.33
N LYS A 247 0.82 -4.86 -15.99
CA LYS A 247 1.39 -5.95 -15.19
C LYS A 247 2.01 -5.47 -13.87
N LYS A 248 1.42 -4.44 -13.26
CA LYS A 248 1.82 -3.91 -11.95
C LYS A 248 1.13 -4.67 -10.82
N LYS A 249 1.80 -4.78 -9.68
CA LYS A 249 1.15 -5.21 -8.42
C LYS A 249 0.45 -4.00 -7.81
N ILE A 250 -0.70 -4.20 -7.18
CA ILE A 250 -1.50 -3.14 -6.56
C ILE A 250 -1.40 -3.25 -5.05
N LEU A 251 -0.98 -2.18 -4.38
CA LEU A 251 -0.91 -2.10 -2.93
C LEU A 251 -1.75 -0.93 -2.45
N ILE A 252 -2.73 -1.19 -1.58
CA ILE A 252 -3.35 -0.09 -0.83
C ILE A 252 -2.43 0.21 0.33
N ILE A 253 -1.68 1.31 0.24
CA ILE A 253 -0.62 1.62 1.20
C ILE A 253 -1.07 2.58 2.30
N GLU A 254 -2.17 3.30 2.04
CA GLU A 254 -2.86 4.11 3.04
C GLU A 254 -4.36 3.92 2.91
N THR A 255 -5.01 3.61 4.02
CA THR A 255 -6.45 3.56 4.14
C THR A 255 -6.85 3.69 5.61
N GLY A 256 -8.12 3.98 5.85
CA GLY A 256 -8.71 4.05 7.17
C GLY A 256 -10.15 4.51 7.09
N ALA A 257 -10.94 4.18 8.11
CA ALA A 257 -12.28 4.71 8.29
C ALA A 257 -12.43 5.12 9.76
N PRO A 258 -13.24 6.15 10.06
CA PRO A 258 -13.44 6.56 11.43
C PRO A 258 -14.33 5.56 12.18
N TYR A 259 -13.98 5.29 13.43
CA TYR A 259 -14.83 4.51 14.35
C TYR A 259 -15.64 5.41 15.30
N ILE A 260 -15.21 6.65 15.48
CA ILE A 260 -15.86 7.65 16.32
C ILE A 260 -15.60 9.03 15.75
N GLY A 261 -16.54 9.94 15.95
CA GLY A 261 -16.30 11.35 15.68
C GLY A 261 -17.40 12.25 16.21
N LYS A 262 -17.05 13.52 16.37
CA LYS A 262 -17.98 14.62 16.66
C LYS A 262 -17.99 15.65 15.53
N GLY A 263 -17.33 15.33 14.41
CA GLY A 263 -17.30 16.18 13.24
C GLY A 263 -18.70 16.49 12.74
N LYS A 264 -18.97 17.75 12.45
CA LYS A 264 -20.18 18.17 11.72
C LYS A 264 -19.92 18.30 10.22
N HIS A 265 -18.66 18.25 9.81
CA HIS A 265 -18.22 18.58 8.46
C HIS A 265 -17.45 17.40 7.82
N LYS A 266 -17.67 17.26 6.51
CA LYS A 266 -16.91 16.39 5.61
C LYS A 266 -15.45 16.83 5.61
N THR A 267 -14.55 15.89 5.39
CA THR A 267 -13.11 16.13 5.36
C THR A 267 -12.54 15.82 3.98
N GLN A 268 -11.22 15.98 3.78
CA GLN A 268 -10.61 15.57 2.52
C GLN A 268 -10.81 14.08 2.30
N ASP A 269 -10.64 13.28 3.33
CA ASP A 269 -10.52 11.82 3.30
C ASP A 269 -11.75 11.05 3.80
N PHE A 270 -12.74 11.77 4.32
CA PHE A 270 -13.93 11.16 4.88
C PHE A 270 -15.22 11.95 4.59
N ASP A 271 -16.25 11.17 4.25
CA ASP A 271 -17.64 11.60 4.12
C ASP A 271 -18.51 10.56 4.83
N PRO A 272 -19.40 10.95 5.76
CA PRO A 272 -20.35 10.03 6.36
C PRO A 272 -21.22 9.28 5.35
N GLU A 273 -21.46 9.85 4.16
CA GLU A 273 -22.24 9.22 3.09
C GLU A 273 -21.51 8.07 2.39
N HIS A 274 -20.19 7.94 2.60
CA HIS A 274 -19.35 6.92 1.96
C HIS A 274 -18.95 5.77 2.90
N VAL A 275 -19.54 5.72 4.10
CA VAL A 275 -19.42 4.58 5.02
C VAL A 275 -20.80 4.12 5.48
N GLU A 276 -20.92 2.83 5.81
CA GLU A 276 -22.19 2.29 6.33
C GLU A 276 -22.52 2.85 7.71
N GLU A 277 -21.52 2.90 8.60
CA GLU A 277 -21.67 3.44 9.95
C GLU A 277 -20.33 3.94 10.50
N ILE A 278 -20.40 4.95 11.38
CA ILE A 278 -19.25 5.44 12.15
C ILE A 278 -19.27 4.73 13.51
N SER A 279 -18.65 3.56 13.55
CA SER A 279 -18.58 2.71 14.75
C SER A 279 -17.33 1.82 14.68
N PRO A 280 -16.90 1.20 15.80
CA PRO A 280 -15.88 0.16 15.76
C PRO A 280 -16.19 -1.00 14.78
N ARG A 281 -17.48 -1.34 14.61
CA ARG A 281 -17.93 -2.36 13.65
C ARG A 281 -17.87 -1.84 12.21
N GLY A 282 -18.36 -0.63 11.94
CA GLY A 282 -18.30 -0.01 10.61
C GLY A 282 -16.87 0.17 10.10
N GLN A 283 -15.96 0.57 10.98
CA GLN A 283 -14.54 0.62 10.66
C GLN A 283 -13.99 -0.76 10.24
N ALA A 284 -14.38 -1.83 10.96
CA ALA A 284 -13.97 -3.19 10.61
C ALA A 284 -14.57 -3.65 9.27
N GLN A 285 -15.86 -3.41 9.05
CA GLN A 285 -16.55 -3.74 7.78
C GLN A 285 -15.90 -3.02 6.59
N PHE A 286 -15.53 -1.74 6.74
CA PHE A 286 -14.83 -1.00 5.70
C PHE A 286 -13.48 -1.62 5.37
N LEU A 287 -12.64 -1.92 6.37
CA LEU A 287 -11.33 -2.53 6.11
C LEU A 287 -11.44 -3.94 5.53
N GLU A 288 -12.45 -4.70 5.94
CA GLU A 288 -12.76 -6.02 5.36
C GLU A 288 -13.11 -5.89 3.88
N LYS A 289 -13.94 -4.91 3.53
CA LYS A 289 -14.27 -4.58 2.14
C LYS A 289 -13.04 -4.19 1.31
N VAL A 290 -12.15 -3.35 1.84
CA VAL A 290 -10.91 -2.98 1.15
C VAL A 290 -10.01 -4.19 0.93
N CYS A 291 -9.90 -5.10 1.92
CA CYS A 291 -9.13 -6.34 1.74
C CYS A 291 -9.73 -7.21 0.62
N GLN A 292 -11.06 -7.35 0.58
CA GLN A 292 -11.73 -8.10 -0.49
C GLN A 292 -11.49 -7.48 -1.87
N LEU A 293 -11.61 -6.15 -1.99
CA LEU A 293 -11.34 -5.45 -3.25
C LEU A 293 -9.90 -5.67 -3.75
N VAL A 294 -8.92 -5.72 -2.83
CA VAL A 294 -7.53 -6.02 -3.22
C VAL A 294 -7.37 -7.49 -3.63
N LEU A 295 -8.01 -8.43 -2.95
CA LEU A 295 -8.01 -9.85 -3.35
C LEU A 295 -8.61 -10.05 -4.75
N ASP A 296 -9.65 -9.30 -5.07
CA ASP A 296 -10.37 -9.37 -6.35
C ASP A 296 -9.60 -8.72 -7.51
N ILE A 297 -8.45 -8.06 -7.25
CA ILE A 297 -7.61 -7.52 -8.31
C ILE A 297 -7.17 -8.65 -9.27
N PRO A 298 -7.40 -8.49 -10.58
CA PRO A 298 -7.14 -9.53 -11.57
C PRO A 298 -5.70 -10.09 -11.56
N GLU A 299 -5.57 -11.33 -12.03
CA GLU A 299 -4.29 -12.05 -12.15
C GLU A 299 -3.54 -12.22 -10.80
N GLY A 300 -4.24 -12.11 -9.67
CA GLY A 300 -3.63 -12.22 -8.34
C GLY A 300 -2.63 -11.11 -8.05
N ARG A 301 -2.81 -9.92 -8.66
CA ARG A 301 -1.89 -8.78 -8.55
C ARG A 301 -2.18 -7.86 -7.36
N GLY A 302 -3.24 -8.14 -6.61
CA GLY A 302 -3.46 -7.56 -5.29
C GLY A 302 -2.35 -7.97 -4.32
N LEU A 303 -1.55 -7.01 -3.89
CA LEU A 303 -0.38 -7.25 -3.03
C LEU A 303 -0.75 -7.18 -1.55
N GLY A 304 -1.60 -6.23 -1.17
CA GLY A 304 -2.01 -6.04 0.21
C GLY A 304 -2.68 -4.73 0.56
N VAL A 305 -2.93 -4.55 1.86
CA VAL A 305 -3.58 -3.40 2.48
C VAL A 305 -2.80 -3.00 3.73
N ILE A 306 -2.43 -1.73 3.80
CA ILE A 306 -1.77 -1.12 4.95
C ILE A 306 -2.58 0.07 5.41
N THR A 307 -2.98 0.08 6.68
CA THR A 307 -3.66 1.23 7.29
C THR A 307 -2.67 2.32 7.68
N TRP A 308 -3.12 3.57 7.60
CA TRP A 308 -2.33 4.73 8.01
C TRP A 308 -2.77 5.22 9.39
N GLY A 309 -1.80 5.51 10.26
CA GLY A 309 -2.10 6.16 11.55
C GLY A 309 -2.90 5.28 12.51
N SER A 310 -2.67 3.98 12.50
CA SER A 310 -3.53 3.00 13.19
C SER A 310 -3.49 3.14 14.72
N ASP A 311 -2.48 3.82 15.26
CA ASP A 311 -2.32 4.19 16.67
C ASP A 311 -2.48 5.70 16.92
N LEU A 312 -3.00 6.48 15.98
CA LEU A 312 -3.17 7.93 16.15
C LEU A 312 -4.49 8.29 16.81
N THR A 313 -4.50 8.25 18.14
CA THR A 313 -5.71 8.56 18.93
C THR A 313 -5.97 10.07 19.07
N THR A 314 -4.95 10.88 18.81
CA THR A 314 -4.96 12.34 18.84
C THR A 314 -4.23 12.75 17.56
N GLY A 315 -4.94 13.32 16.58
CA GLY A 315 -4.39 13.63 15.26
C GLY A 315 -3.06 14.39 15.33
N ILE A 316 -2.21 14.18 14.32
CA ILE A 316 -0.84 14.73 14.30
C ILE A 316 -0.82 16.17 13.77
N HIS A 317 -1.73 16.50 12.85
CA HIS A 317 -1.82 17.80 12.19
C HIS A 317 -3.12 18.50 12.57
N GLU A 318 -3.16 19.83 12.51
CA GLU A 318 -4.42 20.60 12.64
C GLU A 318 -5.49 20.16 11.62
N TRP A 319 -5.05 19.66 10.45
CA TRP A 319 -5.89 19.07 9.41
C TRP A 319 -6.21 17.60 9.64
N ASP A 320 -5.42 16.89 10.43
CA ASP A 320 -5.68 15.49 10.74
C ASP A 320 -6.86 15.46 11.69
N HIS A 321 -7.96 14.89 11.21
CA HIS A 321 -9.28 15.14 11.75
C HIS A 321 -9.44 14.61 13.18
N VAL A 322 -9.08 15.45 14.15
CA VAL A 322 -9.47 15.34 15.56
C VAL A 322 -11.01 15.21 15.69
N THR A 323 -11.75 15.53 14.62
CA THR A 323 -13.19 15.35 14.45
C THR A 323 -13.63 13.92 14.09
N TRP A 324 -12.84 13.12 13.37
CA TRP A 324 -13.16 11.77 12.88
C TRP A 324 -11.98 10.82 13.10
N ASN A 325 -11.95 10.15 14.25
CA ASN A 325 -10.81 9.33 14.64
C ASN A 325 -10.84 7.97 13.93
N ARG A 326 -9.75 7.70 13.20
CA ARG A 326 -9.54 6.50 12.36
C ARG A 326 -8.60 5.47 12.97
N ALA A 327 -8.08 5.70 14.16
CA ALA A 327 -7.21 4.75 14.84
C ALA A 327 -7.92 3.39 14.97
N GLN A 328 -7.14 2.31 14.98
CA GLN A 328 -7.61 0.95 15.25
C GLN A 328 -7.50 0.62 16.75
N VAL A 329 -7.36 1.65 17.58
CA VAL A 329 -7.31 1.59 19.05
C VAL A 329 -8.13 2.72 19.65
N THR A 330 -8.65 2.52 20.86
CA THR A 330 -9.27 3.60 21.64
C THR A 330 -8.22 4.59 22.14
N LYS A 331 -8.66 5.72 22.71
CA LYS A 331 -7.78 6.70 23.37
C LYS A 331 -6.98 6.06 24.52
N GLU A 332 -7.55 5.07 25.19
CA GLU A 332 -6.94 4.25 26.24
C GLU A 332 -6.03 3.14 25.68
N ARG A 333 -5.76 3.16 24.37
CA ARG A 333 -4.88 2.22 23.66
C ARG A 333 -5.39 0.77 23.70
N VAL A 334 -6.71 0.60 23.71
CA VAL A 334 -7.36 -0.71 23.61
C VAL A 334 -7.67 -1.03 22.15
N ALA A 335 -7.30 -2.21 21.66
CA ALA A 335 -7.56 -2.64 20.29
C ALA A 335 -9.06 -2.62 19.94
N LEU A 336 -9.37 -2.08 18.76
CA LEU A 336 -10.70 -2.14 18.16
C LEU A 336 -10.86 -3.38 17.27
N PRO A 337 -12.10 -3.82 16.95
CA PRO A 337 -12.35 -4.98 16.09
C PRO A 337 -11.66 -4.89 14.72
N SER A 338 -11.51 -3.67 14.20
CA SER A 338 -10.85 -3.38 12.93
C SER A 338 -9.41 -3.86 12.86
N LEU A 339 -8.68 -3.95 13.99
CA LEU A 339 -7.30 -4.45 14.01
C LEU A 339 -7.21 -5.95 13.69
N TYR A 340 -8.26 -6.71 14.03
CA TYR A 340 -8.32 -8.17 13.86
C TYR A 340 -8.80 -8.61 12.47
N VAL A 341 -9.27 -7.68 11.64
CA VAL A 341 -9.64 -7.96 10.24
C VAL A 341 -8.45 -8.58 9.50
N PHE A 342 -7.25 -8.07 9.77
CA PHE A 342 -6.03 -8.47 9.08
C PHE A 342 -5.67 -9.95 9.25
N GLY A 343 -5.94 -10.55 10.42
CA GLY A 343 -5.69 -11.98 10.63
C GLY A 343 -6.47 -12.91 9.70
N LYS A 344 -7.58 -12.45 9.11
CA LYS A 344 -8.34 -13.23 8.11
C LYS A 344 -7.67 -13.25 6.74
N TYR A 345 -6.99 -12.16 6.39
CA TYR A 345 -6.49 -11.90 5.04
C TYR A 345 -4.97 -12.00 4.92
N ALA A 346 -4.24 -11.92 6.03
CA ALA A 346 -2.79 -12.01 6.01
C ALA A 346 -2.35 -13.44 5.68
N LYS A 347 -1.45 -13.56 4.69
CA LYS A 347 -0.77 -14.83 4.47
C LYS A 347 0.03 -15.20 5.71
N PRO A 348 -0.10 -16.44 6.24
CA PRO A 348 0.74 -16.91 7.33
C PRO A 348 2.21 -16.75 6.96
N VAL A 349 2.99 -16.13 7.84
CA VAL A 349 4.43 -15.98 7.60
C VAL A 349 5.08 -17.36 7.82
N ASN A 350 5.24 -18.13 6.74
CA ASN A 350 6.01 -19.37 6.78
C ASN A 350 7.46 -19.04 7.17
N SER A 351 7.89 -19.55 8.32
CA SER A 351 9.21 -19.35 8.93
C SER A 351 10.41 -19.88 8.13
N THR A 352 10.20 -20.39 6.91
CA THR A 352 11.19 -21.18 6.16
C THR A 352 11.92 -20.44 5.04
N ARG A 353 11.61 -19.16 4.73
CA ARG A 353 12.24 -18.48 3.57
C ARG A 353 13.52 -17.67 3.85
N PHE A 354 14.05 -17.68 5.08
CA PHE A 354 15.28 -16.99 5.45
C PHE A 354 16.37 -17.92 6.03
N GLN A 355 16.41 -19.18 5.60
CA GLN A 355 17.66 -19.94 5.64
C GLN A 355 18.40 -19.71 4.31
N GLY A 356 19.61 -19.18 4.44
CA GLY A 356 20.32 -18.48 3.37
C GLY A 356 20.68 -19.31 2.13
N LYS A 357 20.93 -18.56 1.06
CA LYS A 357 22.07 -18.77 0.17
C LYS A 357 22.74 -17.42 -0.07
#